data_AF-A0AAU4NAC8-F1
#
_entry.id   AF-A0AAU4NAC8-F1
#
_cell.length_a   1.000
_cell.length_b   1.000
_cell.length_c   1.000
_cell.angle_alpha   90.00
_cell.angle_beta   90.00
_cell.angle_gamma   90.00
#
_symmetry.space_group_name_H-M   'P 1'
#
loop_
_entity.id
_entity.type
_entity.pdbx_description
1 polymer ?
#
loop_
_entity_poly.entity_id
_entity_poly.type
_entity_poly.pdbx_seq_one_letter_code
_entity_poly.pdbx_strand_id
1 'polypeptide(L)'
;MFTPIICGACSSGRYQPTGACLYVCTECGHALTDADIVLDPDELLVCHDGTMHTRPASLAGLFEVRPTHAVQSAYVHATLLRALRRQTVFTDDDQVSTATRLTTEDRLPDRGSWYLTPDELRTLAAALRWRLESADTVDPRHEAIAHAVYAADEQAHQPH
;
A
#
# COMPACT_ATOMS: atom_id res chain seq x y z
N MET A 1 -7.26 3.14 14.60
CA MET A 1 -8.63 2.78 14.20
C MET A 1 -8.93 3.51 12.89
N PHE A 2 -9.63 2.88 11.94
CA PHE A 2 -10.03 3.54 10.69
C PHE A 2 -11.36 4.27 10.91
N THR A 3 -11.41 5.55 10.53
CA THR A 3 -12.61 6.39 10.65
C THR A 3 -13.18 6.64 9.26
N PRO A 4 -14.40 6.19 8.94
CA PRO A 4 -14.96 6.38 7.60
C PRO A 4 -15.21 7.86 7.30
N ILE A 5 -14.90 8.29 6.08
CA ILE A 5 -15.22 9.65 5.62
C ILE A 5 -16.69 9.67 5.21
N ILE A 6 -17.48 10.42 5.96
CA ILE A 6 -18.92 10.59 5.71
C ILE A 6 -19.12 11.73 4.72
N CYS A 7 -20.02 11.52 3.75
CA CYS A 7 -20.38 12.52 2.77
C CYS A 7 -21.05 13.73 3.44
N GLY A 8 -20.41 14.90 3.39
CA GLY A 8 -20.98 16.14 3.91
C GLY A 8 -22.25 16.62 3.18
N ALA A 9 -22.50 16.14 1.96
CA ALA A 9 -23.67 16.53 1.18
C ALA A 9 -24.96 15.79 1.57
N CYS A 10 -24.86 14.49 1.91
CA CYS A 10 -26.03 13.68 2.29
C CYS A 10 -25.98 13.11 3.71
N SER A 11 -24.87 13.28 4.43
CA SER A 11 -24.62 12.82 5.81
C SER A 11 -24.77 11.32 6.05
N SER A 12 -25.01 10.51 5.01
CA SER A 12 -25.28 9.08 5.10
C SER A 12 -24.30 8.23 4.27
N GLY A 13 -23.84 8.74 3.14
CA GLY A 13 -23.01 8.00 2.20
C GLY A 13 -21.53 8.03 2.55
N ARG A 14 -20.80 7.07 1.99
CA ARG A 14 -19.34 6.96 2.10
C ARG A 14 -18.72 7.17 0.73
N TYR A 15 -17.47 7.59 0.70
CA TYR A 15 -16.78 7.76 -0.58
C TYR A 15 -16.05 6.50 -1.00
N GLN A 16 -16.07 6.20 -2.30
CA GLN A 16 -15.25 5.16 -2.92
C GLN A 16 -14.30 5.77 -3.95
N PRO A 17 -13.08 5.26 -4.08
CA PRO A 17 -12.17 5.70 -5.14
C PRO A 17 -12.69 5.27 -6.51
N THR A 18 -12.73 6.23 -7.45
CA THR A 18 -13.13 5.99 -8.84
C THR A 18 -12.02 6.33 -9.85
N GLY A 19 -10.98 7.03 -9.39
CA GLY A 19 -9.81 7.40 -10.18
C GLY A 19 -8.69 7.92 -9.28
N ALA A 20 -7.60 8.43 -9.87
CA ALA A 20 -6.57 9.09 -9.07
C ALA A 20 -7.16 10.32 -8.38
N CYS A 21 -7.10 10.32 -7.05
CA CYS A 21 -7.52 11.45 -6.23
C CYS A 21 -8.98 11.86 -6.48
N LEU A 22 -9.85 10.94 -6.93
CA LEU A 22 -11.26 11.19 -7.18
C LEU A 22 -12.12 10.16 -6.44
N TYR A 23 -12.98 10.65 -5.58
CA TYR A 23 -13.80 9.86 -4.68
C TYR A 23 -15.27 10.21 -4.87
N VAL A 24 -16.13 9.20 -5.01
CA VAL A 24 -17.56 9.40 -5.26
C VAL A 24 -18.38 8.79 -4.13
N CYS A 25 -19.35 9.54 -3.63
CA CYS A 25 -20.28 9.10 -2.61
C CYS A 25 -21.18 7.97 -3.17
N THR A 26 -21.27 6.86 -2.43
CA THR A 26 -22.09 5.69 -2.81
C THR A 26 -23.58 5.97 -2.87
N GLU A 27 -24.06 6.97 -2.14
CA GLU A 27 -25.50 7.26 -2.01
C GLU A 27 -25.97 8.38 -2.95
N CYS A 28 -25.24 9.50 -2.98
CA CYS A 28 -25.69 10.70 -3.69
C CYS A 28 -24.84 11.07 -4.90
N GLY A 29 -23.75 10.34 -5.16
CA GLY A 29 -22.85 10.62 -6.29
C GLY A 29 -22.02 11.90 -6.16
N HIS A 30 -22.06 12.59 -5.02
CA HIS A 30 -21.21 13.74 -4.77
C HIS A 30 -19.73 13.31 -4.85
N ALA A 31 -18.92 14.13 -5.53
CA ALA A 31 -17.52 13.83 -5.79
C ALA A 31 -16.60 14.73 -4.95
N LEU A 32 -15.51 14.15 -4.45
CA LEU A 32 -14.41 14.83 -3.76
C LEU A 32 -13.07 14.45 -4.38
N THR A 33 -12.08 15.30 -4.15
CA THR A 33 -10.68 15.05 -4.43
C THR A 33 -9.82 15.13 -3.17
N ASP A 34 -8.54 14.76 -3.28
CA ASP A 34 -7.58 14.93 -2.17
C ASP A 34 -7.54 16.36 -1.63
N ALA A 35 -7.71 17.35 -2.50
CA ALA A 35 -7.67 18.76 -2.12
C ALA A 35 -8.89 19.18 -1.28
N ASP A 36 -10.00 18.44 -1.37
CA ASP A 36 -11.23 18.73 -0.64
C ASP A 36 -11.25 18.08 0.76
N ILE A 37 -10.33 17.15 1.03
CA ILE A 37 -10.26 16.42 2.30
C ILE A 37 -9.25 17.11 3.21
N VAL A 38 -9.75 17.73 4.27
CA VAL A 38 -8.92 18.29 5.34
C VAL A 38 -8.56 17.18 6.30
N LEU A 39 -7.28 16.80 6.33
CA LEU A 39 -6.71 15.86 7.29
C LEU A 39 -5.98 16.62 8.38
N ASP A 40 -6.01 16.09 9.60
CA ASP A 40 -5.06 16.51 10.62
C ASP A 40 -3.63 16.13 10.21
N PRO A 41 -2.59 16.85 10.70
CA PRO A 41 -1.19 16.55 10.37
C PRO A 41 -0.77 15.11 10.71
N ASP A 42 -1.43 14.53 11.71
CA ASP A 42 -1.22 13.17 12.18
C ASP A 42 -2.27 12.20 11.62
N GLU A 43 -2.94 12.53 10.52
CA GLU A 43 -3.92 11.67 9.86
C GLU A 43 -3.54 11.39 8.40
N LEU A 44 -3.95 10.20 7.95
CA LEU A 44 -3.73 9.71 6.60
C LEU A 44 -5.05 9.30 5.98
N LEU A 45 -5.22 9.66 4.72
CA LEU A 45 -6.31 9.19 3.88
C LEU A 45 -5.97 7.79 3.35
N VAL A 46 -6.86 6.83 3.58
CA VAL A 46 -6.67 5.44 3.19
C VAL A 46 -7.95 4.84 2.60
N CYS A 47 -7.81 3.93 1.66
CA CYS A 47 -8.92 3.08 1.22
C CYS A 47 -8.94 1.81 2.08
N HIS A 48 -10.09 1.49 2.67
CA HIS A 48 -10.31 0.26 3.43
C HIS A 48 -11.71 -0.28 3.10
N ASP A 49 -11.78 -1.58 2.77
CA ASP A 49 -12.99 -2.26 2.28
C ASP A 49 -13.71 -1.52 1.14
N GLY A 50 -12.93 -0.94 0.23
CA GLY A 50 -13.44 -0.21 -0.93
C GLY A 50 -14.08 1.14 -0.59
N THR A 51 -13.94 1.64 0.64
CA THR A 51 -14.38 2.97 1.06
C THR A 51 -13.23 3.82 1.59
N MET A 52 -13.36 5.14 1.54
CA MET A 52 -12.34 6.07 2.04
C MET A 52 -12.49 6.29 3.55
N HIS A 53 -11.36 6.22 4.25
CA HIS A 53 -11.24 6.43 5.68
C HIS A 53 -10.09 7.39 5.99
N THR A 54 -10.18 8.10 7.11
CA THR A 54 -9.01 8.65 7.78
C THR A 54 -8.49 7.68 8.83
N ARG A 55 -7.21 7.74 9.12
CA ARG A 55 -6.62 7.05 10.26
C ARG A 55 -5.46 7.86 10.82
N PRO A 56 -5.10 7.69 12.10
CA PRO A 56 -3.86 8.24 12.62
C PRO A 56 -2.64 7.73 11.84
N ALA A 57 -1.71 8.63 11.50
CA ALA A 57 -0.39 8.33 10.98
C ALA A 57 0.42 7.48 11.96
N SER A 58 0.20 7.67 13.26
CA SER A 58 0.83 6.97 14.37
C SER A 58 0.12 5.68 14.79
N LEU A 59 -0.54 4.96 13.86
CA LEU A 59 -1.00 3.62 14.16
C LEU A 59 0.23 2.71 14.26
N ALA A 60 0.72 2.54 15.49
CA ALA A 60 1.91 1.76 15.79
C ALA A 60 1.91 0.45 15.00
N GLY A 61 2.98 0.22 14.23
CA GLY A 61 3.13 -0.97 13.39
C GLY A 61 2.61 -0.86 11.96
N LEU A 62 2.33 0.34 11.43
CA LEU A 62 2.15 0.55 9.98
C LEU A 62 3.09 1.64 9.46
N PHE A 63 3.74 1.37 8.34
CA PHE A 63 4.77 2.19 7.73
C PHE A 63 4.34 2.61 6.33
N GLU A 64 4.62 3.88 6.02
CA GLU A 64 4.29 4.45 4.72
C GLU A 64 5.39 4.15 3.71
N VAL A 65 5.03 3.51 2.61
CA VAL A 65 5.86 3.44 1.40
C VAL A 65 5.26 4.43 0.41
N ARG A 66 6.04 5.42 -0.04
CA ARG A 66 5.64 6.40 -1.07
C ARG A 66 6.32 6.08 -2.39
N PRO A 67 5.66 5.35 -3.29
CA PRO A 67 6.29 4.95 -4.52
C PRO A 67 6.23 6.10 -5.53
N THR A 68 7.34 6.38 -6.23
CA THR A 68 7.53 7.63 -7.01
C THR A 68 6.87 7.68 -8.39
N HIS A 69 6.30 6.58 -8.87
CA HIS A 69 5.77 6.41 -10.22
C HIS A 69 4.31 5.89 -10.23
N ALA A 70 3.54 6.21 -11.27
CA ALA A 70 2.07 6.08 -11.28
C ALA A 70 1.48 4.69 -11.62
N VAL A 71 2.31 3.68 -11.93
CA VAL A 71 1.87 2.30 -12.20
C VAL A 71 2.90 1.33 -11.66
N GLN A 72 2.59 0.65 -10.56
CA GLN A 72 3.59 -0.13 -9.82
C GLN A 72 3.08 -1.45 -9.27
N SER A 73 1.77 -1.56 -9.00
CA SER A 73 1.21 -2.76 -8.40
C SER A 73 1.43 -3.97 -9.29
N ALA A 74 1.32 -3.82 -10.62
CA ALA A 74 1.51 -4.92 -11.56
C ALA A 74 2.92 -5.54 -11.47
N TYR A 75 3.97 -4.72 -11.36
CA TYR A 75 5.34 -5.22 -11.19
C TYR A 75 5.50 -5.93 -9.84
N VAL A 76 4.98 -5.32 -8.78
CA VAL A 76 5.08 -5.84 -7.42
C VAL A 76 4.31 -7.15 -7.27
N HIS A 77 3.07 -7.20 -7.75
CA HIS A 77 2.23 -8.40 -7.75
C HIS A 77 2.87 -9.52 -8.57
N ALA A 78 3.39 -9.21 -9.77
CA ALA A 78 4.09 -10.20 -10.57
C ALA A 78 5.35 -10.72 -9.86
N THR A 79 6.04 -9.86 -9.12
CA THR A 79 7.21 -10.24 -8.32
C THR A 79 6.84 -11.16 -7.16
N LEU A 80 5.81 -10.82 -6.38
CA LEU A 80 5.29 -11.64 -5.29
C LEU A 80 4.79 -13.00 -5.79
N LEU A 81 4.02 -13.04 -6.89
CA LEU A 81 3.53 -14.29 -7.47
C LEU A 81 4.67 -15.19 -7.95
N ARG A 82 5.74 -14.62 -8.50
CA ARG A 82 6.93 -15.38 -8.90
C ARG A 82 7.71 -15.89 -7.68
N ALA A 83 7.84 -15.06 -6.64
CA ALA A 83 8.47 -15.45 -5.38
C ALA A 83 7.69 -16.60 -4.71
N LEU A 84 6.35 -16.53 -4.66
CA LEU A 84 5.49 -17.59 -4.11
C LEU A 84 5.67 -18.93 -4.85
N ARG A 85 5.88 -18.90 -6.17
CA ARG A 85 6.17 -20.11 -6.96
C ARG A 85 7.57 -20.67 -6.70
N ARG A 86 8.46 -19.90 -6.07
CA ARG A 86 9.85 -20.27 -5.81
C ARG A 86 10.03 -20.49 -4.30
N GLN A 87 9.98 -21.77 -3.90
CA GLN A 87 10.02 -22.23 -2.50
C GLN A 87 11.24 -21.77 -1.68
N THR A 88 12.23 -21.12 -2.27
CA THR A 88 13.45 -20.65 -1.58
C THR A 88 13.44 -19.16 -1.25
N VAL A 89 12.45 -18.40 -1.71
CA VAL A 89 12.43 -16.93 -1.51
C VAL A 89 11.90 -16.55 -0.13
N PHE A 90 10.88 -17.26 0.34
CA PHE A 90 10.31 -17.08 1.67
C PHE A 90 10.82 -18.17 2.60
N THR A 91 11.26 -17.78 3.80
CA THR A 91 11.96 -18.65 4.76
C THR A 91 11.03 -19.38 5.71
N ASP A 92 9.77 -18.97 5.79
CA ASP A 92 8.77 -19.51 6.71
C ASP A 92 7.35 -19.36 6.16
N ASP A 93 6.41 -20.07 6.78
CA ASP A 93 4.99 -20.10 6.38
C ASP A 93 4.29 -18.75 6.57
N ASP A 94 4.75 -17.93 7.51
CA ASP A 94 4.18 -16.61 7.79
C ASP A 94 4.47 -15.62 6.64
N GLN A 95 5.68 -15.68 6.07
CA GLN A 95 6.03 -14.94 4.86
C GLN A 95 5.23 -15.41 3.64
N VAL A 96 5.00 -16.72 3.50
CA VAL A 96 4.16 -17.25 2.41
C VAL A 96 2.71 -16.77 2.54
N SER A 97 2.15 -16.82 3.75
CA SER A 97 0.81 -16.33 4.06
C SER A 97 0.69 -14.83 3.78
N THR A 98 1.68 -14.04 4.25
CA THR A 98 1.74 -12.60 4.05
C THR A 98 1.89 -12.23 2.57
N ALA A 99 2.76 -12.91 1.83
CA ALA A 99 2.93 -12.69 0.40
C ALA A 99 1.66 -13.04 -0.39
N THR A 100 0.97 -14.11 -0.02
CA THR A 100 -0.33 -14.48 -0.62
C THR A 100 -1.34 -13.37 -0.39
N ARG A 101 -1.46 -12.88 0.85
CA ARG A 101 -2.36 -11.77 1.20
C ARG A 101 -2.07 -10.51 0.39
N LEU A 102 -0.80 -10.10 0.29
CA LEU A 102 -0.38 -8.94 -0.49
C LEU A 102 -0.69 -9.06 -1.99
N THR A 103 -0.81 -10.28 -2.53
CA THR A 103 -1.20 -10.48 -3.94
C THR A 103 -2.70 -10.46 -4.20
N THR A 104 -3.51 -10.75 -3.17
CA THR A 104 -4.97 -10.92 -3.31
C THR A 104 -5.78 -9.76 -2.75
N GLU A 105 -5.24 -9.03 -1.78
CA GLU A 105 -5.89 -7.86 -1.19
C GLU A 105 -5.47 -6.58 -1.93
N ASP A 106 -6.35 -5.58 -1.94
CA ASP A 106 -6.09 -4.24 -2.52
C ASP A 106 -5.17 -3.38 -1.63
N ARG A 107 -4.10 -3.99 -1.10
CA ARG A 107 -3.12 -3.39 -0.18
C ARG A 107 -2.05 -2.58 -0.89
N LEU A 108 -1.86 -2.86 -2.17
CA LEU A 108 -0.83 -2.27 -3.02
C LEU A 108 -1.49 -1.57 -4.21
N PRO A 109 -2.26 -0.49 -3.98
CA PRO A 109 -2.91 0.23 -5.06
C PRO A 109 -1.88 0.73 -6.08
N ASP A 110 -2.29 0.80 -7.35
CA ASP A 110 -1.44 1.28 -8.45
C ASP A 110 -0.95 2.72 -8.25
N ARG A 111 -1.68 3.52 -7.47
CA ARG A 111 -1.42 4.93 -7.22
C ARG A 111 -1.56 5.24 -5.74
N GLY A 112 -0.76 6.20 -5.27
CA GLY A 112 -0.77 6.66 -3.89
C GLY A 112 0.20 5.88 -3.00
N SER A 113 0.19 6.22 -1.71
CA SER A 113 1.02 5.58 -0.71
C SER A 113 0.52 4.17 -0.37
N TRP A 114 1.45 3.27 -0.07
CA TRP A 114 1.13 1.98 0.55
C TRP A 114 1.37 2.08 2.05
N TYR A 115 0.56 1.35 2.81
CA TYR A 115 0.64 1.33 4.25
C TYR A 115 0.76 -0.11 4.72
N LEU A 116 1.97 -0.50 5.11
CA LEU A 116 2.34 -1.89 5.32
C LEU A 116 2.81 -2.12 6.75
N THR A 117 2.52 -3.29 7.30
CA THR A 117 3.10 -3.73 8.58
C THR A 117 4.59 -4.06 8.44
N PRO A 118 5.37 -4.16 9.52
CA PRO A 118 6.75 -4.67 9.48
C PRO A 118 6.87 -6.02 8.76
N ASP A 119 5.93 -6.94 8.99
CA ASP A 119 5.94 -8.26 8.34
C ASP A 119 5.64 -8.17 6.85
N GLU A 120 4.71 -7.30 6.45
CA GLU A 120 4.40 -7.02 5.05
C GLU A 120 5.59 -6.37 4.34
N LEU A 121 6.25 -5.41 4.99
CA LEU A 121 7.48 -4.78 4.50
C LEU A 121 8.61 -5.78 4.31
N ARG A 122 8.89 -6.59 5.34
CA ARG A 122 9.96 -7.60 5.30
C ARG A 122 9.72 -8.63 4.20
N THR A 123 8.48 -9.11 4.08
CA THR A 123 8.07 -10.07 3.04
C THR A 123 8.22 -9.46 1.65
N LEU A 124 7.78 -8.21 1.47
CA LEU A 124 7.88 -7.48 0.22
C LEU A 124 9.34 -7.19 -0.16
N ALA A 125 10.15 -6.80 0.81
CA ALA A 125 11.57 -6.54 0.66
C ALA A 125 12.32 -7.81 0.22
N ALA A 126 12.01 -8.96 0.80
CA ALA A 126 12.60 -10.25 0.41
C ALA A 126 12.28 -10.60 -1.05
N ALA A 127 11.01 -10.46 -1.47
CA ALA A 127 10.60 -10.74 -2.85
C ALA A 127 11.27 -9.78 -3.87
N LEU A 128 11.34 -8.48 -3.55
CA LEU A 128 11.99 -7.48 -4.40
C LEU A 128 13.50 -7.70 -4.48
N ARG A 129 14.15 -8.03 -3.36
CA ARG A 129 15.60 -8.33 -3.32
C ARG A 129 15.93 -9.52 -4.21
N TRP A 130 15.22 -10.63 -4.03
CA TRP A 130 15.35 -11.80 -4.88
C TRP A 130 15.17 -11.45 -6.36
N ARG A 131 14.17 -10.63 -6.69
CA ARG A 131 13.87 -10.26 -8.08
C ARG A 131 14.99 -9.45 -8.71
N LEU A 132 15.56 -8.50 -7.98
CA LEU A 132 16.67 -7.66 -8.44
C LEU A 132 17.95 -8.48 -8.60
N GLU A 133 18.26 -9.36 -7.64
CA GLU A 133 19.44 -10.25 -7.70
C GLU A 133 19.34 -11.27 -8.84
N SER A 134 18.12 -11.67 -9.22
CA SER A 134 17.86 -12.64 -10.29
C SER A 134 17.67 -12.00 -11.67
N ALA A 135 17.83 -10.69 -11.83
CA ALA A 135 17.61 -9.99 -13.09
C ALA A 135 18.92 -9.69 -13.82
N ASP A 136 19.02 -10.08 -15.09
CA ASP A 136 20.17 -9.72 -15.95
C ASP A 136 20.23 -8.21 -16.23
N THR A 137 19.09 -7.52 -16.15
CA THR A 137 18.99 -6.06 -16.29
C THR A 137 17.87 -5.55 -15.41
N VAL A 138 18.16 -4.51 -14.62
CA VAL A 138 17.21 -3.89 -13.70
C VAL A 138 16.72 -2.58 -14.32
N ASP A 139 15.40 -2.42 -14.46
CA ASP A 139 14.80 -1.13 -14.79
C ASP A 139 14.98 -0.20 -13.58
N PRO A 140 15.55 1.01 -13.75
CA PRO A 140 15.72 1.98 -12.66
C PRO A 140 14.43 2.28 -11.87
N ARG A 141 13.27 2.15 -12.51
CA ARG A 141 11.97 2.34 -11.85
C ARG A 141 11.69 1.22 -10.84
N HIS A 142 12.02 -0.03 -11.17
CA HIS A 142 11.87 -1.16 -10.25
C HIS A 142 12.84 -1.05 -9.07
N GLU A 143 14.03 -0.51 -9.31
CA GLU A 143 15.00 -0.23 -8.27
C GLU A 143 14.48 0.84 -7.30
N ALA A 144 13.90 1.92 -7.82
CA ALA A 144 13.31 2.97 -6.99
C ALA A 144 12.18 2.45 -6.07
N ILE A 145 11.38 1.49 -6.55
CA ILE A 145 10.34 0.83 -5.74
C ILE A 145 11.00 0.04 -4.60
N ALA A 146 12.02 -0.76 -4.92
CA ALA A 146 12.73 -1.55 -3.92
C ALA A 146 13.39 -0.66 -2.86
N HIS A 147 14.05 0.43 -3.25
CA HIS A 147 14.64 1.40 -2.33
C HIS A 147 13.59 2.02 -1.40
N ALA A 148 12.40 2.38 -1.91
CA ALA A 148 11.32 2.92 -1.07
C ALA A 148 10.82 1.89 -0.04
N VAL A 149 10.70 0.62 -0.44
CA VAL A 149 10.32 -0.48 0.46
C VAL A 149 11.41 -0.75 1.49
N TYR A 150 12.69 -0.76 1.09
CA TYR A 150 13.81 -0.98 2.01
C TYR A 150 13.95 0.14 3.04
N ALA A 151 13.77 1.40 2.63
CA ALA A 151 13.80 2.52 3.56
C ALA A 151 12.69 2.40 4.63
N ALA A 152 11.48 2.00 4.22
CA ALA A 152 10.38 1.77 5.16
C ALA A 152 10.61 0.53 6.05
N ASP A 153 11.19 -0.54 5.52
CA ASP A 153 11.57 -1.74 6.29
C ASP A 153 12.67 -1.43 7.32
N GLU A 154 13.68 -0.64 6.96
CA GLU A 154 14.72 -0.19 7.89
C GLU A 154 14.13 0.66 9.02
N GLN A 155 13.25 1.60 8.69
CA GLN A 155 12.54 2.40 9.69
C GLN A 155 11.70 1.54 10.63
N ALA A 156 11.09 0.47 10.12
CA ALA A 156 10.30 -0.46 10.91
C ALA A 156 11.09 -1.30 11.92
N HIS A 157 12.40 -1.43 11.71
CA HIS A 157 13.27 -2.28 12.52
C HIS A 157 14.36 -1.50 13.28
N GLN A 158 14.33 -0.17 13.25
CA GLN A 158 15.19 0.66 14.10
C GLN A 158 14.73 0.55 15.57
N PRO A 159 15.65 0.24 16.51
CA PRO A 159 15.32 0.25 17.93
C PRO A 159 15.03 1.69 18.38
N HIS A 160 13.82 1.92 18.90
CA HIS A 160 13.42 3.16 19.55
C HIS A 160 14.12 3.37 20.90
#